data_AF-A0A966HD36-F1
#
_entry.id   AF-A0A966HD36-F1
#
_cell.length_a   1.000
_cell.length_b   1.000
_cell.length_c   1.000
_cell.angle_alpha   90.00
_cell.angle_beta   90.00
_cell.angle_gamma   90.00
#
_symmetry.space_group_name_H-M   'P 1'
#
loop_
_entity.id
_entity.type
_entity.pdbx_description
1 polymer ?
#
loop_
_entity_poly.entity_id
_entity_poly.type
_entity_poly.pdbx_seq_one_letter_code
_entity_poly.pdbx_strand_id
1 'polypeptide(L)'
;MNNKHPKLHHILRGVLVWSVAWIFTQGIFISDILQSAPSNPNVNYMLATIWVLIVLILCVALLPAYRKKSLPKSKLLWLYLIPAILLVALPSHYALALNIWVYIPMIVITVFWQSYLTFGMLQPYLSKKLAPGTAAVITALVFLAGHLVFFLNDLLNPQVLVIGLAAFIFAFSRKYTDNIYIANAIHMIFYFI
;
A
#
# COMPACT_ATOMS: atom_id res chain seq x y z
N MET A 1 -19.69 -35.27 -6.65
CA MET A 1 -18.67 -34.30 -7.12
C MET A 1 -18.47 -33.24 -6.05
N ASN A 2 -17.27 -33.17 -5.49
CA ASN A 2 -16.97 -32.40 -4.29
C ASN A 2 -16.58 -30.96 -4.68
N ASN A 3 -17.40 -29.97 -4.31
CA ASN A 3 -17.23 -28.56 -4.65
C ASN A 3 -15.98 -27.96 -3.96
N LYS A 4 -14.78 -28.23 -4.50
CA LYS A 4 -13.50 -27.72 -3.97
C LYS A 4 -13.15 -26.28 -4.42
N HIS A 5 -13.99 -25.63 -5.23
CA HIS A 5 -13.69 -24.30 -5.78
C HIS A 5 -14.34 -23.05 -5.11
N PRO A 6 -15.05 -23.10 -3.96
CA PRO A 6 -15.59 -21.87 -3.38
C PRO A 6 -14.50 -20.95 -2.79
N LYS A 7 -13.26 -21.39 -2.62
CA LYS A 7 -12.18 -20.56 -2.07
C LYS A 7 -11.35 -19.83 -3.13
N LEU A 8 -11.11 -20.47 -4.28
CA LEU A 8 -10.28 -19.90 -5.35
C LEU A 8 -10.94 -18.68 -6.01
N HIS A 9 -12.24 -18.76 -6.33
CA HIS A 9 -12.94 -17.64 -6.95
C HIS A 9 -12.96 -16.38 -6.06
N HIS A 10 -13.03 -16.56 -4.73
CA HIS A 10 -12.92 -15.44 -3.79
C HIS A 10 -11.53 -14.81 -3.83
N ILE A 11 -10.47 -15.62 -3.86
CA ILE A 11 -9.10 -15.13 -4.02
C ILE A 11 -8.97 -14.34 -5.31
N LEU A 12 -9.32 -14.94 -6.45
CA LEU A 12 -9.22 -14.31 -7.76
C LEU A 12 -10.00 -12.99 -7.84
N ARG A 13 -11.22 -12.95 -7.30
CA ARG A 13 -12.02 -11.72 -7.25
C ARG A 13 -11.35 -10.64 -6.40
N GLY A 14 -10.85 -11.00 -5.22
CA GLY A 14 -10.18 -10.05 -4.33
C GLY A 14 -8.91 -9.48 -4.96
N VAL A 15 -8.09 -10.35 -5.53
CA VAL A 15 -6.87 -9.98 -6.25
C VAL A 15 -7.19 -9.13 -7.48
N LEU A 16 -8.20 -9.49 -8.26
CA LEU A 16 -8.60 -8.70 -9.43
C LEU A 16 -9.03 -7.28 -9.05
N VAL A 17 -9.89 -7.13 -8.04
CA VAL A 17 -10.31 -5.80 -7.55
C VAL A 17 -9.10 -5.02 -7.03
N TRP A 18 -8.21 -5.68 -6.29
CA TRP A 18 -6.97 -5.08 -5.82
C TRP A 18 -6.09 -4.63 -6.99
N SER A 19 -5.89 -5.47 -8.02
CA SER A 19 -5.06 -5.16 -9.18
C SER A 19 -5.61 -4.00 -9.99
N VAL A 20 -6.93 -3.95 -10.21
CA VAL A 20 -7.57 -2.80 -10.88
C VAL A 20 -7.32 -1.54 -10.08
N ALA A 21 -7.62 -1.53 -8.77
CA ALA A 21 -7.39 -0.37 -7.93
C ALA A 21 -5.91 0.04 -7.90
N TRP A 22 -4.99 -0.92 -7.83
CA TRP A 22 -3.55 -0.68 -7.82
C TRP A 22 -3.05 -0.10 -9.16
N ILE A 23 -3.47 -0.64 -10.31
CA ILE A 23 -3.11 -0.13 -11.65
C ILE A 23 -3.57 1.32 -11.80
N PHE A 24 -4.82 1.62 -11.43
CA PHE A 24 -5.38 2.97 -11.50
C PHE A 24 -4.92 3.90 -10.38
N THR A 25 -3.96 3.52 -9.55
CA THR A 25 -3.39 4.41 -8.52
C THR A 25 -1.87 4.37 -8.49
N GLN A 26 -1.27 3.25 -8.09
CA GLN A 26 0.18 3.06 -8.05
C GLN A 26 0.78 2.84 -9.43
N GLY A 27 0.11 2.06 -10.29
CA GLY A 27 0.57 1.82 -11.65
C GLY A 27 0.76 3.11 -12.46
N ILE A 28 -0.01 4.15 -12.14
CA ILE A 28 0.10 5.49 -12.75
C ILE A 28 1.51 6.07 -12.54
N PHE A 29 2.14 5.90 -11.36
CA PHE A 29 3.47 6.42 -11.07
C PHE A 29 4.61 5.67 -11.79
N ILE A 30 4.32 4.47 -12.29
CA ILE A 30 5.24 3.65 -13.12
C ILE A 30 5.03 3.92 -14.60
N SER A 31 3.85 4.45 -14.96
CA SER A 31 3.50 4.60 -16.36
C SER A 31 4.41 5.61 -17.05
N ASP A 32 4.81 5.25 -18.27
CA ASP A 32 5.52 6.16 -19.18
C ASP A 32 4.71 7.45 -19.39
N ILE A 33 3.38 7.41 -19.23
CA ILE A 33 2.50 8.58 -19.36
C ILE A 33 2.90 9.69 -18.38
N LEU A 34 3.26 9.38 -17.13
CA LEU A 34 3.70 10.41 -16.17
C LEU A 34 5.13 10.88 -16.41
N GLN A 35 6.00 9.95 -16.82
CA GLN A 35 7.44 10.20 -16.99
C GLN A 35 7.77 10.91 -18.31
N SER A 36 6.99 10.66 -19.36
CA SER A 36 7.15 11.22 -20.71
C SER A 36 6.19 12.37 -21.03
N ALA A 37 5.30 12.72 -20.10
CA ALA A 37 4.43 13.88 -20.28
C ALA A 37 5.29 15.16 -20.45
N PRO A 38 5.02 16.00 -21.46
CA PRO A 38 5.83 17.18 -21.77
C PRO A 38 5.70 18.31 -20.74
N SER A 39 4.95 18.08 -19.66
CA SER A 39 4.69 19.00 -18.55
C SER A 39 5.68 18.85 -17.40
N ASN A 40 5.75 19.86 -16.53
CA ASN A 40 6.61 19.86 -15.35
C ASN A 40 6.35 18.61 -14.47
N PRO A 41 7.37 17.80 -14.14
CA PRO A 41 7.21 16.61 -13.30
C PRO A 41 6.47 16.88 -11.99
N ASN A 42 6.75 18.01 -11.33
CA ASN A 42 6.07 18.38 -10.08
C ASN A 42 4.55 18.49 -10.25
N VAL A 43 4.07 19.00 -11.38
CA VAL A 43 2.64 19.10 -11.68
C VAL A 43 2.05 17.72 -11.91
N ASN A 44 2.72 16.86 -12.67
CA ASN A 44 2.23 15.52 -12.99
C ASN A 44 2.10 14.66 -11.74
N TYR A 45 3.15 14.62 -10.92
CA TYR A 45 3.15 13.87 -9.67
C TYR A 45 2.15 14.45 -8.66
N MET A 46 1.93 15.77 -8.64
CA MET A 46 0.89 16.38 -7.81
C MET A 46 -0.52 15.97 -8.26
N LEU A 47 -0.82 16.01 -9.55
CA LEU A 47 -2.12 15.57 -10.08
C LEU A 47 -2.38 14.08 -9.82
N ALA A 48 -1.37 13.22 -10.02
CA ALA A 48 -1.45 11.79 -9.69
C ALA A 48 -1.69 11.57 -8.19
N THR A 49 -1.02 12.35 -7.33
CA THR A 49 -1.21 12.29 -5.88
C THR A 49 -2.63 12.72 -5.47
N ILE A 50 -3.15 13.79 -6.06
CA ILE A 50 -4.53 14.25 -5.84
C ILE A 50 -5.52 13.16 -6.27
N TRP A 51 -5.29 12.52 -7.41
CA TRP A 51 -6.11 11.41 -7.87
C TRP A 51 -6.14 10.25 -6.86
N VAL A 52 -4.98 9.80 -6.38
CA VAL A 52 -4.91 8.75 -5.34
C VAL A 52 -5.60 9.19 -4.05
N LEU A 53 -5.46 10.46 -3.66
CA LEU A 53 -6.16 11.01 -2.49
C LEU A 53 -7.68 10.95 -2.65
N ILE A 54 -8.20 11.31 -3.82
CA ILE A 54 -9.64 11.22 -4.14
C ILE A 54 -10.10 9.76 -4.02
N VAL A 55 -9.40 8.81 -4.64
CA VAL A 55 -9.72 7.38 -4.55
C VAL A 55 -9.70 6.90 -3.11
N LEU A 56 -8.68 7.29 -2.34
CA LEU A 56 -8.56 6.96 -0.92
C LEU A 56 -9.75 7.48 -0.11
N ILE A 57 -10.11 8.76 -0.26
CA ILE A 57 -11.24 9.38 0.43
C ILE A 57 -12.54 8.65 0.07
N LEU A 58 -12.78 8.39 -1.21
CA LEU A 58 -13.97 7.67 -1.68
C LEU A 58 -14.03 6.26 -1.09
N CYS A 59 -12.93 5.51 -1.07
CA CYS A 59 -12.90 4.19 -0.45
C CYS A 59 -13.18 4.24 1.06
N VAL A 60 -12.56 5.18 1.78
CA VAL A 60 -12.77 5.33 3.24
C VAL A 60 -14.22 5.75 3.56
N ALA A 61 -14.82 6.59 2.73
CA ALA A 61 -16.19 7.07 2.90
C ALA A 61 -17.23 6.01 2.53
N LEU A 62 -17.08 5.37 1.36
CA LEU A 62 -18.08 4.47 0.78
C LEU A 62 -17.95 3.03 1.28
N LEU A 63 -16.83 2.65 1.90
CA LEU A 63 -16.59 1.29 2.41
C LEU A 63 -16.41 1.28 3.95
N PRO A 64 -17.42 1.72 4.73
CA PRO A 64 -17.28 1.92 6.17
C PRO A 64 -16.99 0.63 6.94
N ALA A 65 -17.40 -0.54 6.42
CA ALA A 65 -17.09 -1.83 7.03
C ALA A 65 -15.59 -2.13 7.02
N TYR A 66 -14.88 -1.81 5.93
CA TYR A 66 -13.42 -1.96 5.85
C TYR A 66 -12.71 -0.89 6.66
N ARG A 67 -13.17 0.36 6.60
CA ARG A 67 -12.67 1.44 7.46
C ARG A 67 -12.71 1.06 8.95
N LYS A 68 -13.87 0.66 9.47
CA LYS A 68 -14.05 0.32 10.89
C LYS A 68 -13.13 -0.82 11.34
N LYS A 69 -12.93 -1.82 10.47
CA LYS A 69 -12.08 -2.98 10.75
C LYS A 69 -10.58 -2.68 10.62
N SER A 70 -10.20 -1.74 9.77
CA SER A 70 -8.78 -1.51 9.47
C SER A 70 -8.20 -0.29 10.18
N LEU A 71 -9.05 0.68 10.48
CA LEU A 71 -8.74 1.93 11.18
C LEU A 71 -9.61 2.07 12.45
N PRO A 72 -9.60 1.11 13.39
CA PRO A 72 -10.34 1.22 14.64
C PRO A 72 -9.70 2.27 15.56
N LYS A 73 -10.43 2.78 16.55
CA LYS A 73 -9.80 3.56 17.62
C LYS A 73 -8.82 2.65 18.38
N SER A 74 -7.53 3.00 18.41
CA SER A 74 -6.48 2.17 19.01
C SER A 74 -5.34 3.04 19.54
N LYS A 75 -4.70 2.59 20.62
CA LYS A 75 -3.45 3.21 21.12
C LYS A 75 -2.30 3.07 20.13
N LEU A 76 -2.38 2.13 19.18
CA LEU A 76 -1.37 1.96 18.14
C LEU A 76 -1.29 3.16 17.17
N LEU A 77 -2.25 4.08 17.21
CA LEU A 77 -2.14 5.37 16.52
C LEU A 77 -0.90 6.17 16.97
N TRP A 78 -0.43 5.98 18.20
CA TRP A 78 0.79 6.63 18.69
C TRP A 78 2.05 6.23 17.91
N LEU A 79 2.03 5.09 17.19
CA LEU A 79 3.13 4.70 16.32
C LEU A 79 3.39 5.70 15.20
N TYR A 80 2.39 6.52 14.84
CA TYR A 80 2.56 7.57 13.83
C TYR A 80 3.42 8.75 14.27
N LEU A 81 3.75 8.86 15.57
CA LEU A 81 4.72 9.86 16.03
C LEU A 81 6.09 9.63 15.40
N ILE A 82 6.51 8.38 15.22
CA ILE A 82 7.81 8.03 14.63
C ILE A 82 7.92 8.51 13.17
N PRO A 83 7.04 8.09 12.24
CA PRO A 83 7.09 8.59 10.87
C PRO A 83 6.83 10.10 10.78
N ALA A 84 6.06 10.71 11.69
CA ALA A 84 5.89 12.16 11.72
C ALA A 84 7.22 12.90 12.04
N ILE A 85 8.01 12.40 13.00
CA ILE A 85 9.33 12.94 13.31
C ILE A 85 10.27 12.77 12.12
N LEU A 86 10.30 11.58 11.51
CA LEU A 86 11.13 11.33 10.32
C LEU A 86 10.75 12.22 9.14
N LEU A 87 9.46 12.48 8.93
CA LEU A 87 8.97 13.37 7.88
C LEU A 87 9.50 14.80 8.01
N VAL A 88 9.64 15.30 9.25
CA VAL A 88 10.22 16.62 9.53
C VAL A 88 11.73 16.66 9.22
N ALA A 89 12.43 15.54 9.42
CA ALA A 89 13.86 15.43 9.12
C ALA A 89 14.15 15.20 7.63
N LEU A 90 13.16 14.74 6.85
CA LEU A 90 13.30 14.35 5.44
C LEU A 90 13.94 15.43 4.54
N PRO A 91 13.58 16.73 4.62
CA PRO A 91 14.18 17.76 3.77
C PRO A 91 15.69 17.94 3.99
N SER A 92 16.19 17.59 5.18
CA SER A 92 17.60 17.71 5.53
C SER A 92 18.44 16.52 5.05
N HIS A 93 17.82 15.43 4.59
CA HIS A 93 18.51 14.18 4.25
C HIS A 93 18.62 13.90 2.75
N TYR A 94 17.67 14.41 1.95
CA TYR A 94 17.57 14.07 0.53
C TYR A 94 17.69 15.28 -0.41
N ALA A 95 18.56 15.19 -1.41
CA ALA A 95 18.49 16.01 -2.62
C ALA A 95 17.42 15.40 -3.56
N LEU A 96 16.18 15.85 -3.43
CA LEU A 96 15.04 15.26 -4.15
C LEU A 96 14.94 15.78 -5.58
N ALA A 97 14.61 14.88 -6.53
CA ALA A 97 14.31 15.24 -7.91
C ALA A 97 12.98 16.01 -8.05
N LEU A 98 12.07 15.80 -7.11
CA LEU A 98 10.82 16.56 -6.99
C LEU A 98 10.96 17.62 -5.89
N ASN A 99 10.19 18.70 -6.05
CA ASN A 99 9.98 19.66 -4.99
C ASN A 99 9.45 18.94 -3.73
N ILE A 100 10.05 19.24 -2.59
CA ILE A 100 9.71 18.62 -1.30
C ILE A 100 8.21 18.70 -0.97
N TRP A 101 7.55 19.79 -1.36
CA TRP A 101 6.11 20.01 -1.14
C TRP A 101 5.21 19.13 -2.02
N VAL A 102 5.75 18.55 -3.09
CA VAL A 102 5.07 17.53 -3.91
C VAL A 102 5.43 16.13 -3.43
N TYR A 103 6.71 15.91 -3.15
CA TYR A 103 7.25 14.61 -2.75
C TYR A 103 6.66 14.11 -1.42
N ILE A 104 6.60 14.97 -0.39
CA ILE A 104 6.10 14.60 0.94
C ILE A 104 4.64 14.12 0.85
N PRO A 105 3.68 14.90 0.31
CA PRO A 105 2.30 14.43 0.18
C PRO A 105 2.20 13.17 -0.68
N MET A 106 2.95 13.10 -1.77
CA MET A 106 2.97 11.92 -2.65
C MET A 106 3.30 10.66 -1.85
N ILE A 107 4.42 10.62 -1.13
CA ILE A 107 4.80 9.42 -0.37
C ILE A 107 3.80 9.13 0.73
N VAL A 108 3.43 10.11 1.54
CA VAL A 108 2.50 9.91 2.66
C VAL A 108 1.18 9.30 2.17
N ILE A 109 0.61 9.87 1.10
CA ILE A 109 -0.69 9.44 0.55
C ILE A 109 -0.58 8.08 -0.13
N THR A 110 0.43 7.89 -0.99
CA THR A 110 0.59 6.65 -1.76
C THR A 110 0.96 5.47 -0.87
N VAL A 111 1.87 5.64 0.09
CA VAL A 111 2.25 4.59 1.06
C VAL A 111 1.05 4.22 1.94
N PHE A 112 0.31 5.22 2.43
CA PHE A 112 -0.92 4.95 3.19
C PHE A 112 -1.94 4.18 2.35
N TRP A 113 -2.18 4.63 1.12
CA TRP A 113 -3.12 3.98 0.21
C TRP A 113 -2.72 2.54 -0.08
N GLN A 114 -1.44 2.27 -0.36
CA GLN A 114 -0.94 0.91 -0.58
C GLN A 114 -1.19 0.00 0.62
N SER A 115 -0.90 0.49 1.83
CA SER A 115 -1.17 -0.24 3.07
C SER A 115 -2.67 -0.48 3.28
N TYR A 116 -3.49 0.53 3.04
CA TYR A 116 -4.94 0.45 3.22
C TYR A 116 -5.59 -0.47 2.17
N LEU A 117 -5.24 -0.35 0.90
CA LEU A 117 -5.73 -1.22 -0.18
C LEU A 117 -5.40 -2.69 0.09
N THR A 118 -4.16 -2.96 0.52
CA THR A 118 -3.66 -4.33 0.66
C THR A 118 -4.02 -4.95 2.01
N PHE A 119 -3.60 -4.34 3.11
CA PHE A 119 -3.81 -4.88 4.46
C PHE A 119 -5.13 -4.40 5.07
N GLY A 120 -5.68 -3.28 4.59
CA GLY A 120 -6.93 -2.71 5.08
C GLY A 120 -8.19 -3.16 4.33
N MET A 121 -8.09 -3.59 3.08
CA MET A 121 -9.25 -4.01 2.28
C MET A 121 -9.13 -5.46 1.79
N LEU A 122 -8.05 -5.79 1.08
CA LEU A 122 -7.85 -7.15 0.55
C LEU A 122 -7.76 -8.19 1.68
N GLN A 123 -6.88 -7.98 2.67
CA GLN A 123 -6.70 -8.97 3.73
C GLN A 123 -7.98 -9.23 4.55
N PRO A 124 -8.75 -8.20 4.99
CA PRO A 124 -10.01 -8.45 5.68
C PRO A 124 -11.06 -9.14 4.81
N TYR A 125 -11.08 -8.87 3.50
CA TYR A 125 -11.95 -9.58 2.56
C TYR A 125 -11.58 -11.07 2.48
N LEU A 126 -10.29 -11.39 2.31
CA LEU A 126 -9.81 -12.77 2.24
C LEU A 126 -10.01 -13.52 3.56
N SER A 127 -9.77 -12.88 4.70
CA SER A 127 -9.96 -13.48 6.03
C SER A 127 -11.43 -13.81 6.36
N LYS A 128 -12.41 -13.28 5.62
CA LYS A 128 -13.82 -13.71 5.76
C LYS A 128 -14.10 -15.05 5.08
N LYS A 129 -13.21 -15.50 4.20
CA LYS A 129 -13.41 -16.67 3.31
C LYS A 129 -12.35 -17.75 3.48
N LEU A 130 -11.20 -17.40 4.05
CA LEU A 130 -10.03 -18.25 4.23
C LEU A 130 -9.59 -18.26 5.69
N ALA A 131 -8.74 -19.22 6.05
CA ALA A 131 -8.07 -19.19 7.34
C ALA A 131 -7.22 -17.91 7.47
N PRO A 132 -7.14 -17.26 8.65
CA PRO A 132 -6.42 -16.00 8.82
C PRO A 132 -4.95 -16.04 8.39
N GLY A 133 -4.27 -17.17 8.62
CA GLY A 133 -2.90 -17.38 8.16
C GLY A 133 -2.79 -17.41 6.63
N THR A 134 -3.67 -18.15 5.95
CA THR A 134 -3.71 -18.21 4.49
C THR A 134 -4.03 -16.84 3.87
N ALA A 135 -4.98 -16.10 4.45
CA ALA A 135 -5.30 -14.75 4.00
C ALA A 135 -4.10 -13.80 4.13
N ALA A 136 -3.33 -13.89 5.23
CA ALA A 136 -2.11 -13.11 5.42
C ALA A 136 -1.04 -13.46 4.38
N VAL A 137 -0.78 -14.75 4.14
CA VAL A 137 0.20 -15.21 3.13
C VAL A 137 -0.18 -14.70 1.74
N ILE A 138 -1.43 -14.87 1.31
CA ILE A 138 -1.88 -14.40 -0.01
C ILE A 138 -1.75 -12.88 -0.11
N THR A 139 -2.11 -12.15 0.94
CA THR A 139 -1.99 -10.68 0.97
C THR A 139 -0.53 -10.25 0.82
N ALA A 140 0.41 -10.90 1.53
CA ALA A 140 1.83 -10.61 1.43
C ALA A 140 2.36 -10.87 0.01
N LEU A 141 1.96 -11.99 -0.60
CA LEU A 141 2.34 -12.31 -1.98
C LEU A 141 1.79 -11.29 -2.99
N VAL A 142 0.55 -10.82 -2.80
CA VAL A 142 -0.05 -9.78 -3.65
C VAL A 142 0.68 -8.44 -3.50
N PHE A 143 1.01 -8.05 -2.26
CA PHE A 143 1.81 -6.86 -1.99
C PHE A 143 3.18 -6.92 -2.67
N LEU A 144 3.89 -8.05 -2.51
CA LEU A 144 5.17 -8.30 -3.15
C LEU A 144 5.05 -8.25 -4.67
N ALA A 145 4.03 -8.88 -5.25
CA ALA A 145 3.79 -8.86 -6.69
C ALA A 145 3.61 -7.44 -7.24
N GLY A 146 2.89 -6.57 -6.53
CA GLY A 146 2.78 -5.15 -6.89
C GLY A 146 4.13 -4.43 -6.91
N HIS A 147 5.02 -4.77 -5.97
CA HIS A 147 6.35 -4.16 -5.91
C HIS A 147 7.32 -4.75 -6.93
N LEU A 148 7.22 -6.04 -7.25
CA LEU A 148 8.07 -6.70 -8.24
C LEU A 148 7.95 -6.05 -9.63
N VAL A 149 6.82 -5.41 -9.95
CA VAL A 149 6.64 -4.65 -11.20
C VAL A 149 7.72 -3.57 -11.37
N PHE A 150 8.21 -2.97 -10.28
CA PHE A 150 9.27 -1.96 -10.31
C PHE A 150 10.67 -2.55 -10.50
N PHE A 151 10.84 -3.86 -10.30
CA PHE A 151 12.12 -4.56 -10.33
C PHE A 151 12.19 -5.62 -11.44
N LEU A 152 11.30 -5.59 -12.43
CA LEU A 152 11.26 -6.60 -13.50
C LEU A 152 12.58 -6.70 -14.28
N ASN A 153 13.33 -5.61 -14.36
CA ASN A 153 14.64 -5.57 -15.03
C ASN A 153 15.81 -5.99 -14.12
N ASP A 154 15.59 -6.12 -12.80
CA ASP A 154 16.61 -6.50 -11.81
C ASP A 154 15.98 -7.22 -10.60
N LEU A 155 15.57 -8.47 -10.81
CA LEU A 155 14.95 -9.29 -9.76
C LEU A 155 15.92 -9.73 -8.66
N LEU A 156 17.23 -9.56 -8.86
CA LEU A 156 18.26 -9.89 -7.88
C LEU A 156 18.60 -8.71 -6.97
N ASN A 157 17.97 -7.56 -7.18
CA ASN A 157 18.13 -6.40 -6.31
C ASN A 157 17.85 -6.77 -4.84
N PRO A 158 18.79 -6.53 -3.90
CA PRO A 158 18.58 -6.86 -2.49
C PRO A 158 17.30 -6.24 -1.89
N GLN A 159 16.81 -5.14 -2.45
CA GLN A 159 15.54 -4.53 -2.04
C GLN A 159 14.35 -5.46 -2.23
N VAL A 160 14.36 -6.36 -3.22
CA VAL A 160 13.30 -7.35 -3.43
C VAL A 160 13.14 -8.27 -2.21
N LEU A 161 14.26 -8.69 -1.60
CA LEU A 161 14.24 -9.50 -0.37
C LEU A 161 13.68 -8.71 0.81
N VAL A 162 14.09 -7.44 0.96
CA VAL A 162 13.60 -6.56 2.03
C VAL A 162 12.10 -6.32 1.89
N ILE A 163 11.62 -6.04 0.67
CA ILE A 163 10.20 -5.87 0.35
C ILE A 163 9.43 -7.17 0.63
N GLY A 164 10.00 -8.32 0.25
CA GLY A 164 9.43 -9.63 0.56
C GLY A 164 9.24 -9.81 2.07
N LEU A 165 10.28 -9.60 2.86
CA LEU A 165 10.22 -9.69 4.31
C LEU A 165 9.19 -8.69 4.90
N ALA A 166 9.23 -7.44 4.44
CA ALA A 166 8.29 -6.40 4.86
C ALA A 166 6.84 -6.78 4.56
N ALA A 167 6.55 -7.34 3.38
CA ALA A 167 5.22 -7.79 2.98
C ALA A 167 4.63 -8.79 3.98
N PHE A 168 5.44 -9.77 4.42
CA PHE A 168 5.02 -10.75 5.42
C PHE A 168 4.88 -10.11 6.80
N ILE A 169 5.81 -9.26 7.23
CA ILE A 169 5.69 -8.52 8.51
C ILE A 169 4.39 -7.70 8.54
N PHE A 170 4.05 -7.02 7.46
CA PHE A 170 2.83 -6.21 7.36
C PHE A 170 1.59 -7.08 7.44
N ALA A 171 1.50 -8.14 6.63
CA ALA A 171 0.34 -9.01 6.63
C ALA A 171 0.13 -9.72 7.98
N PHE A 172 1.21 -10.19 8.61
CA PHE A 172 1.10 -10.87 9.90
C PHE A 172 0.89 -9.90 11.07
N SER A 173 1.48 -8.70 11.05
CA SER A 173 1.15 -7.67 12.05
C SER A 173 -0.34 -7.30 12.00
N ARG A 174 -0.92 -7.17 10.80
CA ARG A 174 -2.36 -6.97 10.62
C ARG A 174 -3.19 -8.16 11.11
N LYS A 175 -2.73 -9.40 10.88
CA LYS A 175 -3.39 -10.61 11.38
C LYS A 175 -3.48 -10.59 12.91
N TYR A 176 -2.40 -10.20 13.59
CA TYR A 176 -2.33 -10.25 15.06
C TYR A 176 -2.98 -9.06 15.77
N THR A 177 -2.98 -7.87 15.16
CA THR A 177 -3.50 -6.65 15.80
C THR A 177 -4.92 -6.29 15.39
N ASP A 178 -5.46 -7.00 14.41
CA ASP A 178 -6.69 -6.67 13.69
C ASP A 178 -6.79 -5.21 13.17
N ASN A 179 -5.67 -4.52 12.93
CA ASN A 179 -5.64 -3.16 12.35
C ASN A 179 -4.37 -2.91 11.53
N ILE A 180 -4.34 -1.84 10.74
CA ILE A 180 -3.20 -1.59 9.82
C ILE A 180 -2.08 -0.74 10.44
N TYR A 181 -2.20 -0.28 11.68
CA TYR A 181 -1.33 0.78 12.19
C TYR A 181 0.15 0.38 12.26
N ILE A 182 0.46 -0.84 12.69
CA ILE A 182 1.83 -1.34 12.70
C ILE A 182 2.37 -1.45 11.27
N ALA A 183 1.65 -2.14 10.39
CA ALA A 183 2.03 -2.31 8.99
C ALA A 183 2.30 -0.95 8.32
N ASN A 184 1.37 0.00 8.47
CA ASN A 184 1.47 1.29 7.81
C ASN A 184 2.57 2.19 8.41
N ALA A 185 2.75 2.19 9.74
CA ALA A 185 3.82 2.97 10.36
C ALA A 185 5.20 2.47 9.92
N ILE A 186 5.43 1.15 9.92
CA ILE A 186 6.69 0.58 9.43
C ILE A 186 6.87 0.87 7.94
N HIS A 187 5.80 0.75 7.14
CA HIS A 187 5.86 1.05 5.71
C HIS A 187 6.25 2.51 5.45
N MET A 188 5.70 3.47 6.20
CA MET A 188 6.11 4.88 6.12
C MET A 188 7.57 5.10 6.54
N ILE A 189 8.03 4.42 7.60
CA ILE A 189 9.42 4.53 8.07
C ILE A 189 10.40 4.10 6.97
N PHE A 190 10.13 3.02 6.23
CA PHE A 190 10.99 2.58 5.12
C PHE A 190 11.16 3.62 4.00
N TYR A 191 10.21 4.52 3.82
CA TYR A 191 10.30 5.58 2.82
C TYR A 191 10.91 6.89 3.36
N PHE A 192 11.08 7.01 4.68
CA PHE A 192 11.58 8.23 5.32
C PHE A 192 13.00 8.12 5.87
N ILE A 193 13.56 6.91 5.92
CA ILE A 193 14.97 6.62 6.23
C ILE A 193 15.67 6.40 4.90
#